data_AF-X0QF38-F1
#
_entry.id   AF-X0QF38-F1
#
_cell.length_a   1.000
_cell.length_b   1.000
_cell.length_c   1.000
_cell.angle_alpha   90.00
_cell.angle_beta   90.00
_cell.angle_gamma   90.00
#
_symmetry.space_group_name_H-M   'P 1'
#
loop_
_entity.id
_entity.type
_entity.pdbx_description
1 polymer ?
#
loop_
_entity_poly.entity_id
_entity_poly.type
_entity_poly.pdbx_seq_one_letter_code
_entity_poly.pdbx_strand_id
1 'polypeptide(L)'
;MVCYFYFFPLFILIRSLKGNSTPHNGLLFTSLLIIGLYSFSEYPLWYTRYLILAVFLLALINTKVFNVNLKLNVLFVILCCIITVGSAYYYVQYKQYSQVHKYTLSYDYSILDEMSDDERDEFSKYQIDIVNNLPSIFGFSDYKELFIYYLLPTNSEQLNDKIAVGNRVLTKYLDVNILIKQGIYLALNDQPEEALYLFKGACTLNHNQKCNEVSKILQKLADANVKFRNINDAYIKWEIENNFS
;
A
#
# COMPACT_ATOMS: atom_id res chain seq x y z
N MET A 1 -17.03 9.53 -1.45
CA MET A 1 -17.93 10.18 -0.47
C MET A 1 -17.12 11.09 0.47
N VAL A 2 -16.36 12.06 -0.08
CA VAL A 2 -15.45 12.92 0.73
C VAL A 2 -15.57 14.41 0.36
N CYS A 3 -16.32 14.76 -0.69
CA CYS A 3 -16.33 16.15 -1.20
C CYS A 3 -17.03 17.16 -0.27
N TYR A 4 -17.97 16.74 0.59
CA TYR A 4 -18.72 17.69 1.43
C TYR A 4 -17.97 18.18 2.69
N PHE A 5 -16.96 17.44 3.17
CA PHE A 5 -16.22 17.81 4.38
C PHE A 5 -15.19 18.93 4.17
N TYR A 6 -14.77 19.18 2.92
CA TYR A 6 -13.80 20.23 2.61
C TYR A 6 -14.43 21.63 2.49
N PHE A 7 -15.71 21.74 2.12
CA PHE A 7 -16.37 23.04 1.92
C PHE A 7 -16.63 23.79 3.22
N PHE A 8 -16.86 23.09 4.34
CA PHE A 8 -17.17 23.70 5.63
C PHE A 8 -15.98 24.49 6.25
N PRO A 9 -14.75 23.93 6.35
CA PRO A 9 -13.59 24.71 6.79
C PRO A 9 -13.22 25.80 5.78
N LEU A 10 -13.40 25.56 4.47
CA LEU A 10 -13.14 26.53 3.40
C LEU A 10 -14.07 27.76 3.51
N PHE A 11 -15.35 27.54 3.81
CA PHE A 11 -16.33 28.62 4.05
C PHE A 11 -16.02 29.41 5.33
N ILE A 12 -15.59 28.76 6.41
CA ILE A 12 -15.21 29.43 7.66
C ILE A 12 -13.94 30.27 7.48
N LEU A 13 -12.94 29.77 6.74
CA LEU A 13 -11.68 30.48 6.48
C LEU A 13 -11.90 31.70 5.57
N ILE A 14 -12.70 31.56 4.51
CA ILE A 14 -13.11 32.69 3.64
C ILE A 14 -13.90 33.73 4.45
N ARG A 15 -14.79 33.29 5.35
CA ARG A 15 -15.59 34.20 6.19
C ARG A 15 -14.74 34.90 7.27
N SER A 16 -13.70 34.23 7.77
CA SER A 16 -12.71 34.79 8.70
C SER A 16 -11.79 35.83 8.05
N LEU A 17 -11.64 35.80 6.72
CA LEU A 17 -10.81 36.75 5.95
C LEU A 17 -11.60 37.98 5.48
N LYS A 18 -12.83 38.19 5.97
CA LYS A 18 -13.63 39.43 5.77
C LYS A 18 -13.05 40.67 6.47
N GLY A 19 -11.73 40.85 6.44
CA GLY A 19 -11.06 42.08 6.86
C GLY A 19 -10.33 42.69 5.67
N ASN A 20 -10.86 43.80 5.12
CA ASN A 20 -10.22 44.73 4.19
C ASN A 20 -9.29 44.17 3.10
N SER A 21 -9.50 42.95 2.60
CA SER A 21 -8.62 42.38 1.57
C SER A 21 -8.95 42.94 0.19
N THR A 22 -7.95 43.42 -0.55
CA THR A 22 -8.10 43.72 -1.97
C THR A 22 -8.45 42.45 -2.76
N PRO A 23 -9.23 42.52 -3.85
CA PRO A 23 -9.65 41.35 -4.63
C PRO A 23 -8.47 40.49 -5.12
N HIS A 24 -7.32 41.12 -5.41
CA HIS A 24 -6.08 40.41 -5.78
C HIS A 24 -5.54 39.51 -4.66
N ASN A 25 -5.53 39.99 -3.41
CA ASN A 25 -5.09 39.19 -2.27
C ASN A 25 -6.04 38.00 -2.01
N GLY A 26 -7.34 38.20 -2.21
CA GLY A 26 -8.34 37.13 -2.09
C GLY A 26 -8.12 35.99 -3.09
N LEU A 27 -7.78 36.33 -4.34
CA LEU A 27 -7.45 35.35 -5.37
C LEU A 27 -6.16 34.57 -5.04
N LEU A 28 -5.09 35.28 -4.66
CA LEU A 28 -3.83 34.63 -4.27
C LEU A 28 -4.02 33.68 -3.09
N PHE A 29 -4.80 34.07 -2.09
CA PHE A 29 -5.09 33.23 -0.93
C PHE A 29 -5.93 32.01 -1.30
N THR A 30 -6.94 32.18 -2.16
CA THR A 30 -7.76 31.06 -2.65
C THR A 30 -6.90 30.06 -3.42
N SER A 31 -6.00 30.53 -4.27
CA SER A 31 -5.05 29.67 -4.99
C SER A 31 -4.14 28.91 -4.05
N LEU A 32 -3.58 29.56 -3.02
CA LEU A 32 -2.78 28.89 -1.99
C LEU A 32 -3.57 27.85 -1.21
N LEU A 33 -4.83 28.12 -0.91
CA LEU A 33 -5.69 27.21 -0.19
C LEU A 33 -6.04 25.98 -1.05
N ILE A 34 -6.31 26.17 -2.35
CA ILE A 34 -6.53 25.08 -3.30
C ILE A 34 -5.26 24.21 -3.39
N ILE A 35 -4.08 24.82 -3.56
CA ILE A 35 -2.81 24.10 -3.59
C ILE A 35 -2.60 23.33 -2.27
N GLY A 36 -2.83 23.97 -1.12
CA GLY A 36 -2.68 23.34 0.19
C GLY A 36 -3.62 22.15 0.37
N LEU A 37 -4.90 22.29 0.02
CA LEU A 37 -5.88 21.19 0.08
C LEU A 37 -5.52 20.05 -0.87
N TYR A 38 -5.13 20.38 -2.10
CA TYR A 38 -4.70 19.38 -3.08
C TYR A 38 -3.44 18.64 -2.61
N SER A 39 -2.55 19.34 -1.92
CA SER A 39 -1.34 18.76 -1.34
C SER A 39 -1.57 17.80 -0.18
N PHE A 40 -2.72 17.85 0.50
CA PHE A 40 -3.09 16.85 1.50
C PHE A 40 -3.62 15.54 0.89
N SER A 41 -3.98 15.54 -0.40
CA SER A 41 -4.56 14.37 -1.07
C SER A 41 -3.54 13.58 -1.87
N GLU A 42 -2.87 14.21 -2.84
CA GLU A 42 -2.06 13.49 -3.83
C GLU A 42 -0.59 13.94 -3.85
N TYR A 43 -0.33 15.23 -3.67
CA TYR A 43 0.98 15.82 -3.95
C TYR A 43 1.51 16.66 -2.79
N PRO A 44 2.25 16.06 -1.86
CA PRO A 44 2.76 16.76 -0.70
C PRO A 44 3.48 18.06 -1.06
N LEU A 45 3.17 19.12 -0.32
CA LEU A 45 3.69 20.47 -0.56
C LEU A 45 5.22 20.54 -0.44
N TRP A 46 5.85 19.57 0.25
CA TRP A 46 7.30 19.50 0.43
C TRP A 46 8.08 19.12 -0.83
N TYR A 47 7.43 18.66 -1.90
CA TYR A 47 8.11 18.48 -3.18
C TYR A 47 8.43 19.84 -3.79
N THR A 48 9.69 20.04 -4.18
CA THR A 48 10.25 21.30 -4.68
C THR A 48 9.38 21.97 -5.75
N ARG A 49 8.83 21.19 -6.69
CA ARG A 49 7.98 21.70 -7.79
C ARG A 49 6.68 22.37 -7.32
N TYR A 50 6.09 21.93 -6.20
CA TYR A 50 4.89 22.54 -5.63
C TYR A 50 5.24 23.61 -4.61
N LEU A 51 6.32 23.40 -3.84
CA LEU A 51 6.83 24.36 -2.87
C LEU A 51 7.16 25.71 -3.53
N ILE A 52 7.83 25.69 -4.68
CA ILE A 52 8.21 26.91 -5.41
C ILE A 52 6.96 27.73 -5.77
N LEU A 53 5.94 27.09 -6.33
CA LEU A 53 4.68 27.76 -6.69
C LEU A 53 3.98 28.36 -5.46
N ALA A 54 3.92 27.61 -4.37
CA ALA A 54 3.33 28.08 -3.11
C ALA A 54 4.10 29.27 -2.54
N VAL A 55 5.43 29.24 -2.54
CA VAL A 55 6.27 30.35 -2.04
C VAL A 55 6.11 31.60 -2.90
N PHE A 56 6.06 31.46 -4.23
CA PHE A 56 5.83 32.61 -5.12
C PHE A 56 4.46 33.25 -4.87
N LEU A 57 3.40 32.45 -4.77
CA LEU A 57 2.06 32.97 -4.48
C LEU A 57 1.99 33.63 -3.11
N LEU A 58 2.67 33.08 -2.10
CA LEU A 58 2.75 33.65 -0.76
C LEU A 58 3.52 34.98 -0.75
N ALA A 59 4.61 35.09 -1.49
CA ALA A 59 5.41 36.30 -1.59
C ALA A 59 4.67 37.48 -2.25
N LEU A 60 3.69 37.20 -3.11
CA LEU A 60 2.85 38.21 -3.77
C LEU A 60 1.74 38.76 -2.86
N ILE A 61 1.46 38.13 -1.72
CA ILE A 61 0.43 38.59 -0.79
C ILE A 61 0.92 39.82 -0.03
N ASN A 62 0.16 40.91 -0.10
CA ASN A 62 0.46 42.10 0.70
C ASN A 62 0.13 41.84 2.19
N THR A 63 1.17 41.54 2.97
CA THR A 63 1.09 41.18 4.40
C THR A 63 0.65 42.33 5.31
N LYS A 64 0.80 43.59 4.88
CA LYS A 64 0.46 44.79 5.70
C LYS A 64 -1.04 44.95 5.96
N VAL A 65 -1.88 44.29 5.16
CA VAL A 65 -3.35 44.37 5.24
C VAL A 65 -3.91 43.33 6.22
N PHE A 66 -3.11 42.33 6.59
CA PHE A 66 -3.57 41.22 7.42
C PHE A 66 -3.21 41.44 8.88
N ASN A 67 -4.13 42.08 9.61
CA ASN A 67 -4.14 41.94 11.06
C ASN A 67 -4.84 40.63 11.40
N VAL A 68 -4.05 39.55 11.52
CA VAL A 68 -4.60 38.25 11.88
C VAL A 68 -4.90 38.25 13.38
N ASN A 69 -6.07 38.77 13.74
CA ASN A 69 -6.57 38.68 15.10
C ASN A 69 -7.20 37.30 15.27
N LEU A 70 -6.35 36.28 15.50
CA LEU A 70 -6.78 34.90 15.73
C LEU A 70 -7.52 34.83 17.06
N LYS A 71 -8.83 35.06 17.01
CA LYS A 71 -9.73 34.64 18.08
C LYS A 71 -9.87 33.12 17.96
N LEU A 72 -8.88 32.40 18.48
CA LEU A 72 -8.89 30.95 18.54
C LEU A 72 -10.10 30.54 19.38
N ASN A 73 -11.13 30.08 18.69
CA ASN A 73 -12.30 29.51 19.34
C ASN A 73 -11.85 28.26 20.10
N VAL A 74 -12.32 28.08 21.32
CA VAL A 74 -12.05 26.88 22.14
C VAL A 74 -12.32 25.60 21.34
N LEU A 75 -13.35 25.61 20.49
CA LEU A 75 -13.68 24.50 19.60
C LEU A 75 -12.56 24.17 18.60
N PHE A 76 -11.87 25.18 18.06
CA PHE A 76 -10.73 24.98 17.16
C PHE A 76 -9.53 24.37 17.90
N VAL A 77 -9.24 24.85 19.11
CA VAL A 77 -8.17 24.29 19.96
C VAL A 77 -8.45 22.84 20.29
N ILE A 78 -9.68 22.50 20.68
CA ILE A 78 -10.11 21.12 20.97
C ILE A 78 -9.95 20.25 19.72
N LEU A 79 -10.38 20.72 18.55
CA LEU A 79 -10.25 19.98 17.30
C LEU A 79 -8.78 19.71 16.93
N CYS A 80 -7.90 20.70 17.08
CA CYS A 80 -6.46 20.53 16.91
C CYS A 80 -5.91 19.48 17.88
N CYS A 81 -6.27 19.53 19.16
CA CYS A 81 -5.84 18.54 20.15
C CYS A 81 -6.30 17.12 19.78
N ILE A 82 -7.56 16.94 19.37
CA ILE A 82 -8.09 15.64 18.93
C ILE A 82 -7.30 15.10 17.73
N ILE A 83 -7.04 15.95 16.73
CA ILE A 83 -6.26 15.56 15.55
C ILE A 83 -4.84 15.18 15.96
N THR A 84 -4.17 15.97 16.80
CA THR A 84 -2.80 15.67 17.24
C THR A 84 -2.71 14.36 18.01
N VAL A 85 -3.63 14.11 18.94
CA VAL A 85 -3.68 12.85 19.70
C VAL A 85 -4.00 11.67 18.77
N GLY A 86 -4.94 11.84 17.83
CA GLY A 86 -5.26 10.85 16.81
C GLY A 86 -4.06 10.53 15.92
N SER A 87 -3.35 11.54 15.43
CA SER A 87 -2.14 11.35 14.61
C SER A 87 -1.03 10.63 15.38
N ALA A 88 -0.80 10.99 16.65
CA ALA A 88 0.18 10.30 17.49
C ALA A 88 -0.20 8.82 17.70
N TYR A 89 -1.47 8.54 17.96
CA TYR A 89 -1.99 7.18 18.07
C TYR A 89 -1.74 6.38 16.77
N TYR A 90 -2.16 6.91 15.62
CA TYR A 90 -1.97 6.25 14.32
C TYR A 90 -0.50 6.05 13.95
N TYR A 91 0.38 6.97 14.33
CA TYR A 91 1.81 6.82 14.13
C TYR A 91 2.41 5.65 14.94
N VAL A 92 1.95 5.46 16.19
CA VAL A 92 2.35 4.30 17.00
C VAL A 92 1.86 3.00 16.37
N GLN A 93 0.61 2.95 15.91
CA GLN A 93 0.04 1.78 15.23
C GLN A 93 0.79 1.47 13.92
N TYR A 94 1.10 2.50 13.14
CA TYR A 94 1.90 2.36 11.92
C TYR A 94 3.27 1.73 12.20
N LYS A 95 3.95 2.11 13.30
CA LYS A 95 5.22 1.50 13.67
C LYS A 95 5.09 0.00 13.94
N GLN A 96 4.04 -0.42 14.65
CA GLN A 96 3.78 -1.84 14.90
C GLN A 96 3.59 -2.60 13.59
N TYR A 97 2.71 -2.12 12.72
CA TYR A 97 2.47 -2.73 11.40
C TYR A 97 3.74 -2.76 10.53
N SER A 98 4.54 -1.69 10.55
CA SER A 98 5.80 -1.62 9.80
C SER A 98 6.84 -2.62 10.33
N GLN A 99 6.89 -2.87 11.63
CA GLN A 99 7.73 -3.91 12.20
C GLN A 99 7.30 -5.30 11.71
N VAL A 100 6.01 -5.62 11.78
CA VAL A 100 5.48 -6.90 11.29
C VAL A 100 5.75 -7.08 9.80
N HIS A 101 5.58 -6.02 9.01
CA HIS A 101 5.90 -6.03 7.58
C HIS A 101 7.35 -6.47 7.32
N LYS A 102 8.32 -5.94 8.09
CA LYS A 102 9.72 -6.36 7.97
C LYS A 102 9.89 -7.85 8.27
N TYR A 103 9.32 -8.35 9.36
CA TYR A 103 9.46 -9.77 9.73
C TYR A 103 8.74 -10.72 8.78
N THR A 104 7.66 -10.28 8.14
CA THR A 104 6.79 -11.14 7.33
C THR A 104 7.13 -11.11 5.84
N LEU A 105 7.52 -9.95 5.29
CA LEU A 105 7.76 -9.79 3.85
C LEU A 105 9.25 -9.68 3.46
N SER A 106 10.13 -9.25 4.37
CA SER A 106 11.54 -8.98 4.01
C SER A 106 12.48 -10.15 4.30
N TYR A 107 11.96 -11.28 4.79
CA TYR A 107 12.79 -12.45 5.02
C TYR A 107 12.97 -13.23 3.71
N ASP A 108 14.20 -13.16 3.21
CA ASP A 108 14.65 -13.81 1.98
C ASP A 108 14.61 -15.34 2.15
N TYR A 109 14.09 -16.06 1.15
CA TYR A 109 14.01 -17.53 1.15
C TYR A 109 15.39 -18.18 1.35
N SER A 110 16.47 -17.47 1.02
CA SER A 110 17.86 -17.89 1.24
C SER A 110 18.18 -18.18 2.71
N ILE A 111 17.61 -17.43 3.66
CA ILE A 111 17.86 -17.65 5.10
C ILE A 111 17.05 -18.86 5.62
N LEU A 112 15.86 -19.11 5.05
CA LEU A 112 15.03 -20.26 5.43
C LEU A 112 15.65 -21.60 4.99
N ASP A 113 16.44 -21.62 3.91
CA ASP A 113 17.13 -22.83 3.45
C ASP A 113 18.34 -23.20 4.34
N GLU A 114 18.86 -22.27 5.14
CA GLU A 114 19.95 -22.52 6.11
C GLU A 114 19.43 -22.98 7.48
N MET A 115 18.14 -22.83 7.76
CA MET A 115 17.52 -23.19 9.03
C MET A 115 17.17 -24.68 9.08
N SER A 116 17.39 -25.30 10.24
CA SER A 116 16.87 -26.63 10.53
C SER A 116 15.33 -26.64 10.51
N ASP A 117 14.74 -27.83 10.33
CA ASP A 117 13.28 -27.97 10.27
C ASP A 117 12.60 -27.49 11.56
N ASP A 118 13.24 -27.72 12.72
CA ASP A 118 12.73 -27.27 14.03
C ASP A 118 12.75 -25.74 14.16
N GLU A 119 13.85 -25.09 13.76
CA GLU A 119 13.97 -23.63 13.78
C GLU A 119 12.96 -22.96 12.83
N ARG A 120 12.70 -23.59 11.69
CA ARG A 120 11.73 -23.12 10.69
C ARG A 120 10.30 -23.17 11.21
N ASP A 121 9.95 -24.24 11.92
CA ASP A 121 8.62 -24.39 12.55
C ASP A 121 8.43 -23.38 13.69
N GLU A 122 9.44 -23.20 14.55
CA GLU A 122 9.42 -22.19 15.62
C GLU A 122 9.26 -20.77 15.06
N PHE A 123 10.01 -20.44 14.00
CA PHE A 123 9.92 -19.15 13.35
C PHE A 123 8.55 -18.90 12.71
N SER A 124 7.99 -19.93 12.05
CA SER A 124 6.64 -19.84 11.45
C SER A 124 5.57 -19.58 12.53
N LYS A 125 5.67 -20.25 13.67
CA LYS A 125 4.78 -20.01 14.83
C LYS A 125 4.92 -18.60 15.37
N TYR A 126 6.15 -18.09 15.49
CA TYR A 126 6.41 -16.72 15.93
C TYR A 126 5.78 -15.68 14.98
N GLN A 127 5.91 -15.86 13.66
CA GLN A 127 5.29 -14.96 12.70
C GLN A 127 3.76 -14.95 12.80
N ILE A 128 3.14 -16.13 12.95
CA ILE A 128 1.69 -16.25 13.13
C ILE A 128 1.23 -15.54 14.41
N ASP A 129 1.95 -15.71 15.52
CA ASP A 129 1.63 -15.07 16.79
C ASP A 129 1.67 -13.54 16.67
N ILE A 130 2.73 -12.98 16.07
CA ILE A 130 2.86 -11.53 15.86
C ILE A 130 1.69 -10.98 15.03
N VAL A 131 1.33 -11.66 13.93
CA VAL A 131 0.24 -11.20 13.06
C VAL A 131 -1.12 -11.30 13.77
N ASN A 132 -1.34 -12.35 14.56
CA ASN A 132 -2.57 -12.50 15.33
C ASN A 132 -2.71 -11.41 16.40
N ASN A 133 -1.61 -11.08 17.07
CA ASN A 133 -1.54 -10.04 18.10
C ASN A 133 -1.58 -8.61 17.56
N LEU A 134 -1.59 -8.40 16.23
CA LEU A 134 -1.79 -7.06 15.65
C LEU A 134 -3.19 -6.51 15.99
N PRO A 135 -3.27 -5.28 16.52
CA PRO A 135 -4.54 -4.65 16.85
C PRO A 135 -5.36 -4.37 15.59
N SER A 136 -6.68 -4.50 15.67
CA SER A 136 -7.56 -4.15 14.56
C SER A 136 -7.79 -2.64 14.52
N ILE A 137 -7.05 -1.95 13.66
CA ILE A 137 -7.10 -0.49 13.49
C ILE A 137 -7.80 -0.16 12.17
N PHE A 138 -8.72 0.80 12.20
CA PHE A 138 -9.39 1.29 11.00
C PHE A 138 -8.37 1.78 9.96
N GLY A 139 -8.50 1.34 8.71
CA GLY A 139 -7.55 1.64 7.63
C GLY A 139 -6.30 0.74 7.58
N PHE A 140 -6.13 -0.19 8.53
CA PHE A 140 -5.00 -1.14 8.55
C PHE A 140 -5.43 -2.61 8.40
N SER A 141 -6.74 -2.89 8.27
CA SER A 141 -7.28 -4.24 8.06
C SER A 141 -6.64 -4.94 6.85
N ASP A 142 -6.40 -4.17 5.79
CA ASP A 142 -5.91 -4.67 4.50
C ASP A 142 -4.48 -5.18 4.62
N TYR A 143 -3.65 -4.52 5.44
CA TYR A 143 -2.30 -4.99 5.75
C TYR A 143 -2.31 -6.24 6.61
N LYS A 144 -3.24 -6.35 7.57
CA LYS A 144 -3.36 -7.56 8.38
C LYS A 144 -3.73 -8.76 7.51
N GLU A 145 -4.67 -8.58 6.59
CA GLU A 145 -5.05 -9.62 5.61
C GLU A 145 -3.88 -9.98 4.68
N LEU A 146 -3.11 -8.99 4.22
CA LEU A 146 -1.89 -9.21 3.45
C LEU A 146 -0.88 -10.09 4.21
N PHE A 147 -0.61 -9.77 5.49
CA PHE A 147 0.33 -10.56 6.30
C PHE A 147 -0.15 -11.99 6.52
N ILE A 148 -1.44 -12.18 6.82
CA ILE A 148 -2.05 -13.50 6.93
C ILE A 148 -1.81 -14.28 5.63
N TYR A 149 -2.08 -13.67 4.48
CA TYR A 149 -1.89 -14.31 3.18
C TYR A 149 -0.44 -14.72 2.94
N TYR A 150 0.55 -13.91 3.30
CA TYR A 150 1.96 -14.28 3.19
C TYR A 150 2.34 -15.50 4.04
N LEU A 151 1.70 -15.69 5.19
CA LEU A 151 1.97 -16.82 6.08
C LEU A 151 1.24 -18.12 5.70
N LEU A 152 0.25 -18.07 4.79
CA LEU A 152 -0.47 -19.28 4.38
C LEU A 152 0.47 -20.28 3.69
N PRO A 153 0.43 -21.58 4.01
CA PRO A 153 1.28 -22.57 3.35
C PRO A 153 0.82 -22.81 1.90
N THR A 154 1.76 -23.15 1.01
CA THR A 154 1.52 -23.49 -0.41
C THR A 154 1.08 -24.94 -0.63
N ASN A 155 0.49 -25.59 0.39
CA ASN A 155 -0.04 -26.95 0.30
C ASN A 155 -1.51 -26.98 -0.17
N SER A 156 -2.01 -28.19 -0.48
CA SER A 156 -3.37 -28.43 -0.99
C SER A 156 -4.48 -28.36 0.06
N GLU A 157 -4.15 -28.11 1.33
CA GLU A 157 -5.15 -28.00 2.39
C GLU A 157 -5.89 -26.66 2.29
N GLN A 158 -7.22 -26.70 2.49
CA GLN A 158 -8.06 -25.50 2.54
C GLN A 158 -7.88 -24.55 1.34
N LEU A 159 -7.63 -25.09 0.14
CA LEU A 159 -7.33 -24.30 -1.08
C LEU A 159 -8.38 -23.23 -1.37
N ASN A 160 -9.67 -23.55 -1.24
CA ASN A 160 -10.75 -22.59 -1.49
C ASN A 160 -10.66 -21.35 -0.59
N ASP A 161 -10.34 -21.54 0.70
CA ASP A 161 -10.20 -20.43 1.65
C ASP A 161 -8.95 -19.60 1.33
N LYS A 162 -7.83 -20.26 1.00
CA LYS A 162 -6.58 -19.58 0.60
C LYS A 162 -6.77 -18.76 -0.68
N ILE A 163 -7.45 -19.32 -1.68
CA ILE A 163 -7.78 -18.64 -2.94
C ILE A 163 -8.70 -17.44 -2.67
N ALA A 164 -9.71 -17.59 -1.80
CA ALA A 164 -10.62 -16.52 -1.45
C ALA A 164 -9.89 -15.36 -0.75
N VAL A 165 -8.97 -15.64 0.17
CA VAL A 165 -8.11 -14.62 0.79
C VAL A 165 -7.21 -13.97 -0.27
N GLY A 166 -6.53 -14.77 -1.11
CA GLY A 166 -5.66 -14.25 -2.16
C GLY A 166 -6.35 -13.35 -3.16
N ASN A 167 -7.59 -13.67 -3.55
CA ASN A 167 -8.39 -12.82 -4.43
C ASN A 167 -8.66 -11.45 -3.81
N ARG A 168 -8.99 -11.38 -2.50
CA ARG A 168 -9.18 -10.10 -1.80
C ARG A 168 -7.88 -9.31 -1.71
N VAL A 169 -6.76 -9.98 -1.43
CA VAL A 169 -5.44 -9.36 -1.39
C VAL A 169 -5.05 -8.77 -2.75
N LEU A 170 -5.22 -9.53 -3.83
CA LEU A 170 -4.89 -9.08 -5.20
C LEU A 170 -5.68 -7.87 -5.67
N THR A 171 -6.88 -7.62 -5.14
CA THR A 171 -7.64 -6.40 -5.46
C THR A 171 -6.99 -5.11 -4.92
N LYS A 172 -6.06 -5.23 -3.96
CA LYS A 172 -5.45 -4.10 -3.25
C LYS A 172 -3.94 -4.04 -3.43
N TYR A 173 -3.28 -5.18 -3.57
CA TYR A 173 -1.84 -5.32 -3.63
C TYR A 173 -1.44 -6.12 -4.86
N LEU A 174 -0.69 -5.49 -5.75
CA LEU A 174 -0.12 -6.13 -6.93
C LEU A 174 1.38 -6.30 -6.72
N ASP A 175 1.79 -7.53 -6.41
CA ASP A 175 3.18 -7.92 -6.15
C ASP A 175 3.50 -9.28 -6.78
N VAL A 176 4.75 -9.46 -7.19
CA VAL A 176 5.23 -10.68 -7.88
C VAL A 176 5.02 -11.93 -7.03
N ASN A 177 5.34 -11.88 -5.73
CA ASN A 177 5.22 -13.03 -4.84
C ASN A 177 3.76 -13.40 -4.60
N ILE A 178 2.87 -12.40 -4.50
CA ILE A 178 1.42 -12.63 -4.34
C ILE A 178 0.86 -13.33 -5.58
N LEU A 179 1.24 -12.88 -6.77
CA LEU A 179 0.83 -13.48 -8.04
C LEU A 179 1.32 -14.92 -8.20
N ILE A 180 2.61 -15.17 -7.92
CA ILE A 180 3.18 -16.52 -7.92
C ILE A 180 2.43 -17.43 -6.95
N LYS A 181 2.25 -16.98 -5.70
CA LYS A 181 1.58 -17.76 -4.65
C LYS A 181 0.14 -18.07 -4.99
N GLN A 182 -0.60 -17.11 -5.53
CA GLN A 182 -1.98 -17.34 -5.99
C GLN A 182 -2.01 -18.27 -7.19
N GLY A 183 -1.05 -18.15 -8.12
CA GLY A 183 -0.89 -19.08 -9.24
C GLY A 183 -0.67 -20.52 -8.79
N ILE A 184 0.12 -20.73 -7.73
CA ILE A 184 0.30 -22.04 -7.10
C ILE A 184 -1.03 -22.57 -6.55
N TYR A 185 -1.80 -21.75 -5.83
CA TYR A 185 -3.10 -22.18 -5.31
C TYR A 185 -4.09 -22.58 -6.40
N LEU A 186 -4.18 -21.79 -7.48
CA LEU A 186 -5.05 -22.09 -8.62
C LEU A 186 -4.60 -23.38 -9.33
N ALA A 187 -3.29 -23.57 -9.53
CA ALA A 187 -2.75 -24.79 -10.13
C ALA A 187 -3.07 -26.04 -9.29
N LEU A 188 -2.94 -25.94 -7.96
CA LEU A 188 -3.29 -27.04 -7.05
C LEU A 188 -4.80 -27.33 -7.05
N ASN A 189 -5.62 -26.31 -7.28
CA ASN A 189 -7.08 -26.37 -7.37
C ASN A 189 -7.60 -26.74 -8.78
N ASP A 190 -6.75 -27.31 -9.64
CA ASP A 190 -7.11 -27.76 -11.00
C ASP A 190 -7.60 -26.62 -11.92
N GLN A 191 -7.06 -25.41 -11.71
CA GLN A 191 -7.28 -24.21 -12.54
C GLN A 191 -5.99 -23.76 -13.24
N PRO A 192 -5.48 -24.55 -14.21
CA PRO A 192 -4.16 -24.33 -14.79
C PRO A 192 -4.08 -23.10 -15.71
N GLU A 193 -5.18 -22.70 -16.35
CA GLU A 193 -5.21 -21.54 -17.24
C GLU A 193 -5.11 -20.24 -16.45
N GLU A 194 -5.86 -20.12 -15.36
CA GLU A 194 -5.82 -18.97 -14.47
C GLU A 194 -4.49 -18.91 -13.73
N ALA A 195 -3.93 -20.06 -13.33
CA ALA A 195 -2.59 -20.13 -12.77
C ALA A 195 -1.53 -19.59 -13.75
N LEU A 196 -1.56 -20.06 -15.00
CA LEU A 196 -0.66 -19.59 -16.05
C LEU A 196 -0.77 -18.08 -16.27
N TYR A 197 -1.99 -17.52 -16.26
CA TYR A 197 -2.21 -16.08 -16.38
C TYR A 197 -1.50 -15.30 -15.26
N LEU A 198 -1.58 -15.77 -14.01
CA LEU A 198 -0.90 -15.12 -12.89
C LEU A 198 0.63 -15.24 -12.97
N PHE A 199 1.18 -16.37 -13.43
CA PHE A 199 2.62 -16.50 -13.63
C PHE A 199 3.15 -15.56 -14.73
N LYS A 200 2.40 -15.40 -15.84
CA LYS A 200 2.71 -14.41 -16.88
C LYS A 200 2.63 -12.97 -16.33
N GLY A 201 1.63 -12.70 -15.50
CA GLY A 201 1.48 -11.44 -14.78
C GLY A 201 2.69 -11.16 -13.87
N ALA A 202 3.15 -12.16 -13.12
CA ALA A 202 4.29 -12.05 -12.21
C ALA A 202 5.60 -11.70 -12.96
N CYS A 203 5.82 -12.31 -14.12
CA CYS A 203 6.94 -12.00 -15.01
C CYS A 203 6.86 -10.56 -15.55
N THR A 204 5.71 -10.14 -16.06
CA THR A 204 5.54 -8.83 -16.74
C THR A 204 5.46 -7.62 -15.81
N LEU A 205 5.07 -7.80 -14.54
CA LEU A 205 4.77 -6.72 -13.60
C LEU A 205 5.90 -5.69 -13.44
N ASN A 206 7.17 -6.13 -13.50
CA ASN A 206 8.36 -5.28 -13.34
C ASN A 206 9.21 -5.25 -14.61
N HIS A 207 8.59 -5.04 -15.78
CA HIS A 207 9.28 -4.99 -17.07
C HIS A 207 10.16 -6.23 -17.33
N ASN A 208 9.63 -7.41 -17.00
CA ASN A 208 10.25 -8.71 -17.26
C ASN A 208 11.49 -9.04 -16.41
N GLN A 209 11.88 -8.17 -15.46
CA GLN A 209 13.05 -8.42 -14.60
C GLN A 209 12.94 -9.68 -13.74
N LYS A 210 11.72 -10.20 -13.56
CA LYS A 210 11.41 -11.33 -12.67
C LYS A 210 11.06 -12.62 -13.42
N CYS A 211 11.10 -12.64 -14.76
CA CYS A 211 10.72 -13.83 -15.54
C CYS A 211 11.64 -15.02 -15.26
N ASN A 212 12.96 -14.78 -15.14
CA ASN A 212 13.94 -15.80 -14.74
C ASN A 212 13.65 -16.41 -13.36
N GLU A 213 13.17 -15.61 -12.41
CA GLU A 213 12.80 -16.07 -11.07
C GLU A 213 11.53 -16.93 -11.12
N VAL A 214 10.50 -16.46 -11.85
CA VAL A 214 9.25 -17.20 -12.08
C VAL A 214 9.53 -18.53 -12.78
N SER A 215 10.39 -18.54 -13.81
CA SER A 215 10.78 -19.74 -14.57
C SER A 215 11.44 -20.78 -13.67
N LYS A 216 12.41 -20.36 -12.83
CA LYS A 216 13.05 -21.25 -11.83
C LYS A 216 12.06 -21.84 -10.83
N ILE A 217 11.13 -21.02 -10.33
CA ILE A 217 10.10 -21.47 -9.40
C ILE A 217 9.17 -22.50 -10.07
N LEU A 218 8.70 -22.22 -11.29
CA LEU A 218 7.84 -23.14 -12.05
C LEU A 218 8.54 -24.45 -12.37
N GLN A 219 9.82 -24.41 -12.74
CA GLN A 219 10.61 -25.60 -12.96
C GLN A 219 10.70 -26.46 -11.69
N LYS A 220 11.06 -25.86 -10.54
CA LYS A 220 11.11 -26.56 -9.24
C LYS A 220 9.76 -27.19 -8.88
N LEU A 221 8.65 -26.49 -9.16
CA LEU A 221 7.29 -27.00 -8.91
C LEU A 221 6.91 -28.14 -9.87
N ALA A 222 7.30 -28.06 -11.15
CA ALA A 222 7.05 -29.09 -12.16
C ALA A 222 7.82 -30.39 -11.90
N ASP A 223 9.03 -30.28 -11.34
CA ASP A 223 9.83 -31.40 -10.89
C ASP A 223 9.18 -32.10 -9.68
N ALA A 224 8.64 -31.32 -8.74
CA ALA A 224 8.02 -31.83 -7.52
C ALA A 224 6.58 -32.36 -7.73
N ASN A 225 5.82 -31.80 -8.66
CA ASN A 225 4.39 -32.10 -8.83
C ASN A 225 3.96 -32.03 -10.30
N VAL A 226 3.40 -33.14 -10.80
CA VAL A 226 2.97 -33.32 -12.20
C VAL A 226 1.97 -32.25 -12.66
N LYS A 227 1.14 -31.71 -11.76
CA LYS A 227 0.16 -30.66 -12.10
C LYS A 227 0.82 -29.40 -12.70
N PHE A 228 2.08 -29.13 -12.35
CA PHE A 228 2.79 -27.94 -12.81
C PHE A 228 3.52 -28.13 -14.13
N ARG A 229 3.70 -29.36 -14.64
CA ARG A 229 4.47 -29.61 -15.88
C ARG A 229 3.86 -28.91 -17.10
N ASN A 230 2.56 -29.09 -17.31
CA ASN A 230 1.86 -28.46 -18.43
C ASN A 230 1.88 -26.92 -18.32
N ILE A 231 1.82 -26.38 -17.09
CA ILE A 231 1.88 -24.94 -16.84
C ILE A 231 3.29 -24.41 -17.16
N ASN A 232 4.32 -25.11 -16.72
CA ASN A 232 5.73 -24.77 -16.98
C ASN A 232 6.03 -24.77 -18.48
N ASP A 233 5.63 -25.82 -19.21
CA ASP A 233 5.85 -25.92 -20.66
C ASP A 233 5.14 -24.78 -21.41
N ALA A 234 3.89 -24.47 -21.03
CA ALA A 234 3.13 -23.37 -21.60
C ALA A 234 3.73 -21.99 -21.26
N TYR A 235 4.31 -21.84 -20.07
CA TYR A 235 5.00 -20.62 -19.64
C TYR A 235 6.29 -20.42 -20.45
N ILE A 236 7.16 -21.43 -20.55
CA ILE A 236 8.41 -21.37 -21.31
C ILE A 236 8.15 -21.04 -22.78
N LYS A 237 7.15 -21.71 -23.39
CA LYS A 237 6.76 -21.42 -24.78
C LYS A 237 6.39 -19.94 -24.95
N TRP A 238 5.58 -19.41 -24.04
CA TRP A 238 5.17 -18.01 -24.07
C TRP A 238 6.35 -17.04 -23.82
N GLU A 239 7.27 -17.37 -22.91
CA GLU A 239 8.46 -16.57 -22.60
C GLU A 239 9.37 -16.42 -23.83
N ILE A 240 9.57 -17.52 -24.58
CA ILE A 240 10.32 -17.55 -25.84
C ILE A 240 9.61 -16.73 -26.93
N GLU A 241 8.29 -16.91 -27.11
CA GLU A 241 7.50 -16.18 -28.11
C GLU A 241 7.57 -14.66 -27.94
N ASN A 242 7.82 -14.17 -26.72
CA ASN A 242 7.86 -12.75 -26.41
C ASN A 242 9.29 -12.20 -26.19
N ASN A 243 10.33 -13.01 -26.38
CA ASN A 243 11.74 -12.63 -26.18
C ASN A 243 12.04 -12.07 -24.78
N PHE A 244 11.54 -12.71 -23.73
CA PHE A 244 11.81 -12.32 -22.33
C PHE A 244 13.00 -13.05 -21.69
N SER A 245 13.59 -14.00 -22.42
CA SER A 245 14.79 -14.77 -22.08
C SER A 245 16.07 -13.94 -22.10
#